data_AF-A0A838ZR78-F1
#
_entry.id   AF-A0A838ZR78-F1
#
_cell.length_a   1.000
_cell.length_b   1.000
_cell.length_c   1.000
_cell.angle_alpha   90.00
_cell.angle_beta   90.00
_cell.angle_gamma   90.00
#
_symmetry.space_group_name_H-M   'P 1'
#
loop_
_entity.id
_entity.type
_entity.pdbx_description
1 polymer ?
#
loop_
_entity_poly.entity_id
_entity_poly.type
_entity_poly.pdbx_seq_one_letter_code
_entity_poly.pdbx_strand_id
1 'polypeptide(L)'
;MKNFNYSKAEFRIKAFTKLIIGGFILTVFFSCGTNFTPINYGNITTPGVEITADDGSFYLTSENSWSPPFQSTVSGVDDMEDINNRITSQYDFAMRFNAKKVKVKTPYLNKELFGVLMLNPAIDGCENTATRSYQIAIPEEYVHQALNGQVSVLYEYYDCGKLNAKTWILWLSDVPF
;
A
#
# COMPACT_ATOMS: atom_id res chain seq x y z
N MET A 1 43.55 -11.39 -60.64
CA MET A 1 42.28 -12.15 -60.54
C MET A 1 42.56 -13.62 -60.76
N LYS A 2 42.43 -14.45 -59.71
CA LYS A 2 42.50 -15.91 -59.77
C LYS A 2 41.33 -16.45 -58.94
N ASN A 3 40.44 -17.16 -59.62
CA ASN A 3 39.18 -17.70 -59.07
C ASN A 3 39.47 -18.91 -58.17
N PHE A 4 38.99 -18.87 -56.93
CA PHE A 4 39.01 -20.01 -56.01
C PHE A 4 37.73 -20.84 -56.17
N ASN A 5 37.93 -22.14 -56.35
CA ASN A 5 36.92 -23.09 -56.81
C ASN A 5 36.28 -23.79 -55.59
N TYR A 6 34.96 -23.60 -55.42
CA TYR A 6 34.14 -24.27 -54.42
C TYR A 6 33.66 -25.63 -54.96
N SER A 7 34.25 -26.73 -54.50
CA SER A 7 33.63 -28.04 -54.66
C SER A 7 34.33 -29.10 -53.80
N LYS A 8 33.52 -29.93 -53.13
CA LYS A 8 33.84 -31.20 -52.46
C LYS A 8 34.35 -31.14 -51.01
N ALA A 9 33.41 -31.27 -50.08
CA ALA A 9 33.54 -32.23 -48.97
C ALA A 9 32.17 -32.50 -48.32
N GLU A 10 31.28 -33.20 -49.03
CA GLU A 10 30.23 -33.98 -48.37
C GLU A 10 30.58 -35.46 -48.52
N PHE A 11 30.90 -36.15 -47.42
CA PHE A 11 30.41 -37.53 -47.21
C PHE A 11 30.64 -38.06 -45.77
N ARG A 12 29.53 -38.15 -45.04
CA ARG A 12 29.07 -39.25 -44.17
C ARG A 12 30.00 -39.86 -43.11
N ILE A 13 29.56 -39.76 -41.84
CA ILE A 13 29.47 -40.91 -40.92
C ILE A 13 28.13 -40.84 -40.17
N LYS A 14 27.43 -41.98 -40.13
CA LYS A 14 26.13 -42.20 -39.48
C LYS A 14 26.33 -42.63 -38.02
N ALA A 15 25.30 -42.30 -37.21
CA ALA A 15 24.75 -43.07 -36.09
C ALA A 15 25.47 -43.08 -34.72
N PHE A 16 24.63 -43.26 -33.69
CA PHE A 16 24.88 -43.31 -32.23
C PHE A 16 25.03 -41.91 -31.59
N THR A 17 24.16 -41.44 -30.67
CA THR A 17 23.69 -42.09 -29.44
C THR A 17 22.44 -41.36 -28.90
N LYS A 18 21.39 -42.11 -28.51
CA LYS A 18 20.29 -41.67 -27.64
C LYS A 18 20.81 -41.43 -26.21
N LEU A 19 19.99 -40.79 -25.34
CA LEU A 19 20.14 -40.59 -23.87
C LEU A 19 21.01 -39.35 -23.51
N ILE A 20 20.53 -38.33 -22.79
CA ILE A 20 20.06 -38.29 -21.38
C ILE A 20 18.96 -37.21 -21.31
N ILE A 21 17.68 -37.53 -21.13
CA ILE A 21 16.96 -37.69 -19.85
C ILE A 21 17.25 -36.57 -18.84
N GLY A 22 16.28 -35.67 -18.69
CA GLY A 22 15.88 -35.21 -17.36
C GLY A 22 16.81 -34.21 -16.68
N GLY A 23 17.02 -33.04 -17.29
CA GLY A 23 17.30 -31.84 -16.52
C GLY A 23 16.03 -31.43 -15.77
N PHE A 24 15.77 -32.07 -14.63
CA PHE A 24 14.76 -31.67 -13.66
C PHE A 24 15.17 -30.30 -13.12
N ILE A 25 14.77 -29.24 -13.81
CA ILE A 25 14.85 -27.87 -13.31
C ILE A 25 13.83 -27.78 -12.18
N LEU A 26 14.27 -28.19 -10.99
CA LEU A 26 13.58 -27.97 -9.73
C LEU A 26 13.67 -26.46 -9.45
N THR A 27 12.84 -25.68 -10.14
CA THR A 27 12.55 -24.29 -9.76
C THR A 27 11.71 -24.38 -8.50
N VAL A 28 12.37 -24.46 -7.35
CA VAL A 28 11.70 -24.30 -6.07
C VAL A 28 11.34 -22.83 -5.95
N PHE A 29 10.17 -22.47 -6.48
CA PHE A 29 9.50 -21.21 -6.18
C PHE A 29 9.05 -21.28 -4.72
N PHE A 30 9.99 -21.15 -3.79
CA PHE A 30 9.68 -20.74 -2.42
C PHE A 30 9.30 -19.25 -2.47
N SER A 31 8.12 -18.96 -3.02
CA SER A 31 7.48 -17.66 -2.81
C SER A 31 6.95 -17.63 -1.39
N CYS A 32 7.85 -17.47 -0.42
CA CYS A 32 7.48 -17.07 0.93
C CYS A 32 7.22 -15.56 0.90
N GLY A 33 6.19 -15.15 0.16
CA GLY A 33 5.65 -13.81 0.22
C GLY A 33 4.58 -13.79 1.30
N THR A 34 4.68 -12.87 2.25
CA THR A 34 3.53 -12.52 3.09
C THR A 34 2.45 -11.99 2.19
N ASN A 35 1.34 -12.72 2.14
CA ASN A 35 0.17 -12.31 1.39
C ASN A 35 -0.60 -11.25 2.20
N PHE A 36 -1.26 -10.35 1.49
CA PHE A 36 -2.11 -9.32 2.07
C PHE A 36 -3.53 -9.48 1.54
N THR A 37 -4.50 -9.28 2.43
CA THR A 37 -5.92 -9.34 2.12
C THR A 37 -6.46 -7.91 1.98
N PRO A 38 -7.04 -7.57 0.83
CA PRO A 38 -7.72 -6.29 0.66
C PRO A 38 -8.85 -6.12 1.66
N ILE A 39 -8.87 -4.99 2.36
CA ILE A 39 -10.04 -4.52 3.11
C ILE A 39 -10.99 -3.88 2.10
N ASN A 40 -12.25 -4.31 2.05
CA ASN A 40 -13.16 -3.92 0.94
C ASN A 40 -14.21 -2.87 1.33
N TYR A 41 -14.17 -2.38 2.56
CA TYR A 41 -15.16 -1.46 3.08
C TYR A 41 -14.53 -0.48 4.07
N GLY A 42 -15.05 0.73 4.11
CA GLY A 42 -14.70 1.72 5.11
C GLY A 42 -15.85 2.61 5.51
N ASN A 43 -15.71 3.23 6.67
CA ASN A 43 -16.62 4.21 7.21
C ASN A 43 -15.84 5.34 7.90
N ILE A 44 -16.38 6.55 7.86
CA ILE A 44 -15.90 7.67 8.68
C ILE A 44 -16.84 7.79 9.87
N THR A 45 -16.32 7.55 11.07
CA THR A 45 -17.14 7.45 12.29
C THR A 45 -17.39 8.80 12.95
N THR A 46 -16.60 9.83 12.62
CA THR A 46 -16.84 11.20 13.09
C THR A 46 -17.89 11.88 12.20
N PRO A 47 -19.07 12.26 12.73
CA PRO A 47 -20.12 12.91 11.94
C PRO A 47 -19.68 14.25 11.34
N GLY A 48 -20.10 14.54 10.10
CA GLY A 48 -19.81 15.80 9.41
C GLY A 48 -18.39 15.91 8.85
N VAL A 49 -17.60 14.82 8.92
CA VAL A 49 -16.29 14.79 8.27
C VAL A 49 -16.43 14.44 6.79
N GLU A 50 -15.70 15.19 5.96
CA GLU A 50 -15.53 14.97 4.54
C GLU A 50 -14.03 14.85 4.22
N ILE A 51 -13.65 13.87 3.40
CA ILE A 51 -12.28 13.69 2.92
C ILE A 51 -12.30 13.65 1.39
N THR A 52 -11.65 14.62 0.77
CA THR A 52 -11.56 14.75 -0.70
C THR A 52 -10.12 14.55 -1.13
N ALA A 53 -9.88 13.74 -2.16
CA ALA A 53 -8.54 13.65 -2.76
C ALA A 53 -8.12 15.03 -3.32
N ASP A 54 -6.86 15.42 -3.14
CA ASP A 54 -6.38 16.71 -3.65
C ASP A 54 -6.44 16.78 -5.20
N ASP A 55 -6.32 15.62 -5.86
CA ASP A 55 -6.49 15.45 -7.31
C ASP A 55 -7.96 15.25 -7.76
N GLY A 56 -8.90 15.24 -6.82
CA GLY A 56 -10.33 15.00 -7.09
C GLY A 56 -10.70 13.57 -7.45
N SER A 57 -9.79 12.59 -7.32
CA SER A 57 -10.05 11.19 -7.70
C SER A 57 -11.07 10.46 -6.81
N PHE A 58 -11.29 10.91 -5.58
CA PHE A 58 -12.29 10.35 -4.68
C PHE A 58 -12.83 11.37 -3.67
N TYR A 59 -13.97 11.04 -3.09
CA TYR A 59 -14.68 11.78 -2.05
C TYR A 59 -15.29 10.80 -1.05
N LEU A 60 -14.98 10.97 0.24
CA LEU A 60 -15.47 10.14 1.34
C LEU A 60 -16.24 11.02 2.33
N THR A 61 -17.36 10.54 2.86
CA THR A 61 -18.15 11.24 3.87
C THR A 61 -18.51 10.34 5.04
N SER A 62 -18.86 10.94 6.17
CA SER A 62 -19.40 10.22 7.33
C SER A 62 -20.84 9.74 7.17
N GLU A 63 -21.53 10.14 6.09
CA GLU A 63 -22.94 9.81 5.88
C GLU A 63 -23.13 8.43 5.27
N ASN A 64 -22.14 7.96 4.51
CA ASN A 64 -22.22 6.72 3.76
C ASN A 64 -20.96 5.91 3.94
N SER A 65 -21.14 4.60 3.86
CA SER A 65 -20.02 3.70 3.69
C SER A 65 -19.46 3.71 2.29
N TRP A 66 -18.22 3.26 2.16
CA TRP A 66 -17.48 3.34 0.91
C TRP A 66 -16.65 2.09 0.67
N SER A 67 -16.46 1.78 -0.62
CA SER A 67 -15.40 0.89 -1.07
C SER A 67 -14.09 1.69 -1.13
N PRO A 68 -12.96 1.18 -0.60
CA PRO A 68 -11.70 1.90 -0.60
C PRO A 68 -11.28 2.31 -2.02
N PRO A 69 -11.13 3.62 -2.30
CA PRO A 69 -10.79 4.09 -3.64
C PRO A 69 -9.33 3.77 -4.03
N PHE A 70 -8.50 3.44 -3.03
CA PHE A 70 -7.13 2.96 -3.19
C PHE A 70 -6.73 2.14 -1.97
N GLN A 71 -5.65 1.38 -2.10
CA GLN A 71 -4.91 0.79 -1.00
C GLN A 71 -3.41 0.98 -1.22
N SER A 72 -2.66 0.93 -0.12
CA SER A 72 -1.22 1.05 -0.15
C SER A 72 -0.58 -0.11 -0.88
N THR A 73 0.58 0.12 -1.50
CA THR A 73 1.36 -0.93 -2.18
C THR A 73 2.37 -1.62 -1.25
N VAL A 74 2.07 -1.70 0.04
CA VAL A 74 2.88 -2.40 1.05
C VAL A 74 2.97 -3.87 0.67
N SER A 75 4.19 -4.40 0.63
CA SER A 75 4.49 -5.71 0.04
C SER A 75 5.06 -6.74 1.01
N GLY A 76 5.35 -6.34 2.24
CA GLY A 76 5.85 -7.24 3.27
C GLY A 76 5.68 -6.74 4.69
N VAL A 77 5.97 -7.62 5.65
CA VAL A 77 6.03 -7.27 7.08
C VAL A 77 7.13 -6.24 7.36
N ASP A 78 8.23 -6.26 6.61
CA ASP A 78 9.32 -5.28 6.73
C ASP A 78 8.84 -3.87 6.36
N ASP A 79 8.09 -3.73 5.27
CA ASP A 79 7.46 -2.45 4.88
C ASP A 79 6.50 -1.97 5.99
N MET A 80 5.73 -2.87 6.58
CA MET A 80 4.80 -2.53 7.68
C MET A 80 5.54 -2.13 8.96
N GLU A 81 6.67 -2.76 9.26
CA GLU A 81 7.55 -2.40 10.37
C GLU A 81 8.21 -1.03 10.14
N ASP A 82 8.69 -0.76 8.93
CA ASP A 82 9.23 0.54 8.53
C ASP A 82 8.20 1.65 8.66
N ILE A 83 6.99 1.39 8.17
CA ILE A 83 5.82 2.24 8.35
C ILE A 83 5.61 2.47 9.86
N ASN A 84 5.56 1.41 10.65
CA ASN A 84 5.35 1.52 12.09
C ASN A 84 6.39 2.38 12.82
N ASN A 85 7.66 2.24 12.46
CA ASN A 85 8.77 2.91 13.12
C ASN A 85 8.95 4.38 12.66
N ARG A 86 8.49 4.75 11.46
CA ARG A 86 8.76 6.06 10.85
C ARG A 86 7.55 6.99 10.73
N ILE A 87 6.33 6.45 10.94
CA ILE A 87 5.05 7.11 10.65
C ILE A 87 4.87 8.49 11.27
N THR A 88 5.35 8.73 12.48
CA THR A 88 5.04 9.99 13.18
C THR A 88 5.81 11.18 12.60
N SER A 89 6.83 10.95 11.76
CA SER A 89 7.73 12.02 11.30
C SER A 89 7.86 12.17 9.78
N GLN A 90 7.37 11.24 8.96
CA GLN A 90 7.68 11.21 7.52
C GLN A 90 6.49 10.83 6.63
N TYR A 91 5.56 11.76 6.42
CA TYR A 91 4.47 11.57 5.45
C TYR A 91 5.01 11.31 4.02
N ASP A 92 6.14 11.93 3.64
CA ASP A 92 6.81 11.70 2.35
C ASP A 92 7.17 10.23 2.11
N PHE A 93 7.46 9.50 3.19
CA PHE A 93 7.74 8.07 3.09
C PHE A 93 6.48 7.27 2.73
N ALA A 94 5.33 7.63 3.31
CA ALA A 94 4.04 7.00 3.00
C ALA A 94 3.62 7.19 1.53
N MET A 95 3.99 8.31 0.92
CA MET A 95 3.72 8.56 -0.51
C MET A 95 4.36 7.52 -1.44
N ARG A 96 5.46 6.87 -1.02
CA ARG A 96 6.09 5.77 -1.78
C ARG A 96 5.22 4.52 -1.85
N PHE A 97 4.30 4.37 -0.90
CA PHE A 97 3.38 3.25 -0.79
C PHE A 97 1.96 3.63 -1.23
N ASN A 98 1.83 4.53 -2.21
CA ASN A 98 0.54 4.94 -2.77
C ASN A 98 -0.42 5.64 -1.77
N ALA A 99 0.12 6.28 -0.73
CA ALA A 99 -0.67 7.24 0.05
C ALA A 99 -1.13 8.42 -0.83
N LYS A 100 -2.24 9.06 -0.46
CA LYS A 100 -2.88 10.13 -1.24
C LYS A 100 -2.94 11.42 -0.46
N LYS A 101 -2.59 12.53 -1.09
CA LYS A 101 -2.87 13.87 -0.54
C LYS A 101 -4.38 14.11 -0.55
N VAL A 102 -4.90 14.67 0.54
CA VAL A 102 -6.33 14.90 0.74
C VAL A 102 -6.58 16.27 1.36
N LYS A 103 -7.80 16.77 1.19
CA LYS A 103 -8.39 17.87 1.95
C LYS A 103 -9.44 17.31 2.89
N VAL A 104 -9.45 17.78 4.12
CA VAL A 104 -10.31 17.27 5.19
C VAL A 104 -11.16 18.42 5.73
N LYS A 105 -12.47 18.29 5.63
CA LYS A 105 -13.41 19.14 6.39
C LYS A 105 -13.85 18.40 7.64
N THR A 106 -14.03 19.16 8.70
CA THR A 106 -14.49 18.63 9.99
C THR A 106 -15.57 19.56 10.55
N PRO A 107 -16.49 19.06 11.38
CA PRO A 107 -17.51 19.92 12.00
C PRO A 107 -16.93 20.91 13.02
N TYR A 108 -15.68 20.71 13.43
CA TYR A 108 -15.03 21.47 14.50
C TYR A 108 -14.38 22.77 13.99
N LEU A 109 -14.29 22.95 12.68
CA LEU A 109 -13.51 24.02 12.08
C LEU A 109 -14.10 24.49 10.75
N ASN A 110 -14.31 25.80 10.60
CA ASN A 110 -14.83 26.42 9.37
C ASN A 110 -13.77 26.59 8.26
N LYS A 111 -12.72 25.77 8.26
CA LYS A 111 -11.69 25.72 7.21
C LYS A 111 -11.33 24.27 6.90
N GLU A 112 -10.95 24.03 5.66
CA GLU A 112 -10.34 22.75 5.25
C GLU A 112 -8.94 22.62 5.84
N LEU A 113 -8.60 21.40 6.22
CA LEU A 113 -7.25 20.98 6.57
C LEU A 113 -6.66 20.19 5.39
N PHE A 114 -5.34 20.16 5.33
CA PHE A 114 -4.59 19.33 4.40
C PHE A 114 -4.20 18.04 5.09
N GLY A 115 -4.09 16.97 4.31
CA GLY A 115 -3.68 15.69 4.85
C GLY A 115 -3.02 14.77 3.85
N VAL A 116 -2.50 13.68 4.39
CA VAL A 116 -2.05 12.51 3.63
C VAL A 116 -2.78 11.30 4.21
N LEU A 117 -3.51 10.56 3.37
CA LEU A 117 -4.26 9.38 3.76
C LEU A 117 -3.58 8.13 3.21
N MET A 118 -3.36 7.14 4.08
CA MET A 118 -2.85 5.83 3.72
C MET A 118 -3.83 4.76 4.20
N LEU A 119 -4.24 3.86 3.30
CA LEU A 119 -5.14 2.74 3.57
C LEU A 119 -4.37 1.43 3.34
N ASN A 120 -3.95 0.78 4.40
CA ASN A 120 -3.17 -0.45 4.32
C ASN A 120 -4.07 -1.67 4.16
N PRO A 121 -3.68 -2.67 3.36
CA PRO A 121 -4.36 -3.96 3.38
C PRO A 121 -4.06 -4.70 4.70
N ALA A 122 -4.86 -5.71 5.00
CA ALA A 122 -4.66 -6.58 6.14
C ALA A 122 -3.56 -7.61 5.85
N ILE A 123 -2.77 -7.98 6.86
CA ILE A 123 -1.86 -9.12 6.76
C ILE A 123 -2.69 -10.42 6.77
N ASP A 124 -2.42 -11.34 5.83
CA ASP A 124 -3.13 -12.61 5.77
C ASP A 124 -3.01 -13.41 7.08
N GLY A 125 -4.13 -13.98 7.52
CA GLY A 125 -4.21 -14.71 8.79
C GLY A 125 -4.35 -13.84 10.04
N CYS A 126 -4.33 -12.51 9.90
CA CYS A 126 -4.57 -11.57 11.01
C CYS A 126 -6.00 -11.00 10.96
N GLU A 127 -6.95 -11.87 11.27
CA GLU A 127 -8.37 -11.51 11.36
C GLU A 127 -8.67 -10.79 12.69
N ASN A 128 -9.03 -9.52 12.62
CA ASN A 128 -9.54 -8.76 13.76
C ASN A 128 -10.65 -7.81 13.30
N THR A 129 -11.24 -7.04 14.21
CA THR A 129 -12.30 -6.07 13.86
C THR A 129 -11.80 -4.97 12.92
N ALA A 130 -10.58 -4.46 13.12
CA ALA A 130 -10.00 -3.41 12.30
C ALA A 130 -9.68 -3.89 10.87
N THR A 131 -9.35 -5.18 10.67
CA THR A 131 -9.02 -5.74 9.35
C THR A 131 -10.26 -6.09 8.52
N ARG A 132 -11.47 -5.97 9.09
CA ARG A 132 -12.73 -6.15 8.36
C ARG A 132 -13.19 -4.91 7.62
N SER A 133 -12.84 -3.73 8.13
CA SER A 133 -13.27 -2.45 7.58
C SER A 133 -12.43 -1.32 8.14
N TYR A 134 -12.13 -0.31 7.32
CA TYR A 134 -11.55 0.93 7.83
C TYR A 134 -12.57 1.69 8.68
N GLN A 135 -12.22 2.02 9.92
CA GLN A 135 -13.03 2.88 10.80
C GLN A 135 -12.26 4.17 11.08
N ILE A 136 -12.44 5.17 10.20
CA ILE A 136 -11.70 6.43 10.30
C ILE A 136 -12.42 7.35 11.29
N ALA A 137 -11.75 7.64 12.40
CA ALA A 137 -12.19 8.62 13.39
C ALA A 137 -11.24 9.81 13.38
N ILE A 138 -11.79 11.02 13.33
CA ILE A 138 -11.05 12.29 13.47
C ILE A 138 -11.61 13.02 14.69
N PRO A 139 -11.00 12.86 15.88
CA PRO A 139 -11.44 13.58 17.08
C PRO A 139 -11.09 15.07 17.01
N GLU A 140 -11.86 15.89 17.73
CA GLU A 140 -11.70 17.35 17.77
C GLU A 140 -10.30 17.77 18.24
N GLU A 141 -9.72 17.08 19.22
CA GLU A 141 -8.41 17.43 19.76
C GLU A 141 -7.28 17.30 18.74
N TYR A 142 -7.37 16.35 17.80
CA TYR A 142 -6.38 16.18 16.73
C TYR A 142 -6.53 17.27 15.65
N VAL A 143 -7.75 17.75 15.43
CA VAL A 143 -8.01 18.90 14.55
C VAL A 143 -7.36 20.17 15.09
N HIS A 144 -7.52 20.44 16.39
CA HIS A 144 -6.88 21.62 17.01
C HIS A 144 -5.36 21.49 17.10
N GLN A 145 -4.83 20.28 17.29
CA GLN A 145 -3.38 20.02 17.25
C GLN A 145 -2.78 20.18 15.85
N ALA A 146 -3.58 20.09 14.79
CA ALA A 146 -3.11 20.28 13.41
C ALA A 146 -3.00 21.77 13.01
N LEU A 147 -3.30 22.70 13.93
CA LEU A 147 -3.28 24.14 13.66
C LEU A 147 -1.89 24.76 13.85
N ASN A 148 -1.69 25.95 13.26
CA ASN A 148 -0.46 26.74 13.37
C ASN A 148 0.77 26.03 12.77
N GLY A 149 0.59 25.31 11.67
CA GLY A 149 1.64 24.59 10.97
C GLY A 149 2.10 23.31 11.68
N GLN A 150 1.38 22.87 12.72
CA GLN A 150 1.64 21.60 13.37
C GLN A 150 1.06 20.44 12.54
N VAL A 151 1.63 19.25 12.75
CA VAL A 151 1.14 18.00 12.13
C VAL A 151 0.58 17.11 13.22
N SER A 152 -0.68 16.74 13.06
CA SER A 152 -1.33 15.72 13.89
C SER A 152 -1.42 14.42 13.11
N VAL A 153 -1.18 13.28 13.75
CA VAL A 153 -1.15 11.96 13.10
C VAL A 153 -2.15 11.04 13.79
N LEU A 154 -3.11 10.54 13.02
CA LEU A 154 -4.15 9.63 13.46
C LEU A 154 -3.94 8.28 12.79
N TYR A 155 -4.22 7.19 13.50
CA TYR A 155 -4.16 5.85 12.94
C TYR A 155 -4.97 4.85 13.77
N GLU A 156 -5.36 3.76 13.15
CA GLU A 156 -5.92 2.58 13.82
C GLU A 156 -4.90 1.44 13.75
N TYR A 157 -4.66 0.78 14.89
CA TYR A 157 -3.79 -0.39 14.97
C TYR A 157 -4.59 -1.68 15.06
N TYR A 158 -3.97 -2.77 14.63
CA TYR A 158 -4.41 -4.13 14.91
C TYR A 158 -3.25 -5.00 15.36
N ASP A 159 -3.55 -5.92 16.27
CA ASP A 159 -2.61 -6.93 16.73
C ASP A 159 -2.59 -8.10 15.75
N CYS A 160 -1.40 -8.44 15.28
CA CYS A 160 -1.08 -9.57 14.41
C CYS A 160 -0.02 -10.46 15.09
N GLY A 161 -0.19 -10.69 16.41
CA GLY A 161 0.67 -11.51 17.25
C GLY A 161 1.96 -10.81 17.65
N LYS A 162 2.98 -10.84 16.78
CA LYS A 162 4.28 -10.20 17.06
C LYS A 162 4.41 -8.79 16.48
N LEU A 163 3.45 -8.38 15.65
CA LEU A 163 3.46 -7.12 14.94
C LEU A 163 2.15 -6.37 15.22
N ASN A 164 2.26 -5.12 15.67
CA ASN A 164 1.14 -4.19 15.70
C ASN A 164 1.10 -3.44 14.38
N ALA A 165 0.27 -3.86 13.44
CA ALA A 165 0.16 -3.21 12.14
C ALA A 165 -0.91 -2.11 12.18
N LYS A 166 -0.88 -1.18 11.23
CA LYS A 166 -1.87 -0.11 11.13
C LYS A 166 -2.75 -0.32 9.91
N THR A 167 -4.06 -0.24 10.07
CA THR A 167 -5.02 -0.37 8.96
C THR A 167 -5.11 0.91 8.15
N TRP A 168 -5.09 2.06 8.80
CA TRP A 168 -5.05 3.35 8.13
C TRP A 168 -4.23 4.36 8.93
N ILE A 169 -3.69 5.35 8.23
CA ILE A 169 -2.99 6.49 8.81
C ILE A 169 -3.44 7.78 8.11
N LEU A 170 -3.69 8.82 8.88
CA LEU A 170 -4.00 10.16 8.40
C LEU A 170 -3.05 11.17 9.06
N TRP A 171 -2.22 11.82 8.25
CA TRP A 171 -1.51 13.03 8.66
C TRP A 171 -2.42 14.24 8.38
N LEU A 172 -2.46 15.20 9.28
CA LEU A 172 -3.35 16.35 9.23
C LEU A 172 -2.59 17.62 9.60
N SER A 173 -2.77 18.69 8.82
CA SER A 173 -2.18 20.00 9.10
C SER A 173 -3.03 21.13 8.49
N ASP A 174 -2.95 22.34 9.04
CA ASP A 174 -3.55 23.53 8.44
C ASP A 174 -2.68 24.22 7.38
N VAL A 175 -1.49 23.67 7.11
CA VAL A 175 -0.65 24.01 5.95
C VAL A 175 -0.55 22.83 4.98
N PRO A 176 -0.38 23.08 3.66
CA PRO A 176 -0.20 22.03 2.68
C PRO A 176 1.04 21.16 2.92
N PHE A 177 0.90 19.85 2.64
CA PHE A 177 1.97 18.85 2.57
C PHE A 177 2.67 18.82 1.20
#